data_AF-A0A537CF85-F1
#
_entry.id   AF-A0A537CF85-F1
#
_cell.length_a   1.000
_cell.length_b   1.000
_cell.length_c   1.000
_cell.angle_alpha   90.00
_cell.angle_beta   90.00
_cell.angle_gamma   90.00
#
_symmetry.space_group_name_H-M   'P 1'
#
loop_
_entity.id
_entity.type
_entity.pdbx_description
1 polymer ?
#
loop_
_entity_poly.entity_id
_entity_poly.type
_entity_poly.pdbx_seq_one_letter_code
_entity_poly.pdbx_strand_id
1 'polypeptide(L)' 'MTPRERELLAGMGNCYASCHEDFEETVRMVGGARGLTVDQVKRMLEDIRGKYGTDADYQKLRGRLPKDFPL' A
#
# COMPACT_ATOMS: atom_id res chain seq x y z
N MET A 1 6.61 11.33 -3.12
CA MET A 1 6.81 10.18 -2.20
C MET A 1 8.28 9.97 -1.91
N THR A 2 8.61 9.67 -0.65
CA THR A 2 9.95 9.18 -0.26
C THR A 2 10.18 7.77 -0.83
N PRO A 3 11.45 7.30 -0.90
CA PRO A 3 11.75 5.94 -1.36
C PRO A 3 10.99 4.86 -0.57
N ARG A 4 10.90 5.01 0.76
CA ARG A 4 10.20 4.07 1.64
C ARG A 4 8.68 4.03 1.40
N GLU A 5 8.06 5.20 1.22
CA GLU A 5 6.63 5.31 0.92
C GLU A 5 6.29 4.68 -0.45
N ARG A 6 7.13 4.95 -1.46
CA ARG A 6 7.00 4.36 -2.79
C ARG A 6 7.15 2.84 -2.75
N GLU A 7 8.14 2.34 -2.02
CA GLU A 7 8.39 0.90 -1.87
C GLU A 7 7.23 0.19 -1.14
N LEU A 8 6.62 0.84 -0.13
CA LEU A 8 5.44 0.31 0.55
C LEU A 8 4.26 0.13 -0.43
N LEU A 9 3.91 1.15 -1.22
CA LEU A 9 2.83 1.06 -2.20
C LEU A 9 3.13 0.05 -3.32
N ALA A 10 4.37 0.02 -3.81
CA ALA A 10 4.79 -0.98 -4.78
C ALA A 10 4.69 -2.40 -4.18
N GLY A 11 5.06 -2.56 -2.90
CA GLY A 11 4.95 -3.80 -2.14
C GLY A 11 3.51 -4.27 -2.00
N MET A 12 2.57 -3.37 -1.69
CA MET A 12 1.13 -3.67 -1.67
C MET A 12 0.67 -4.21 -3.02
N GLY A 13 0.98 -3.51 -4.11
CA GLY A 13 0.59 -3.94 -5.46
C GLY A 13 1.19 -5.27 -5.87
N ASN A 14 2.47 -5.51 -5.54
CA ASN A 14 3.14 -6.78 -5.81
C ASN A 14 2.53 -7.94 -5.02
N CYS A 15 2.25 -7.72 -3.73
CA CYS A 15 1.66 -8.72 -2.84
C CYS A 15 0.26 -9.11 -3.33
N TYR A 16 -0.59 -8.11 -3.63
CA TYR A 16 -1.92 -8.36 -4.17
C TYR A 16 -1.87 -9.09 -5.53
N ALA A 17 -0.99 -8.66 -6.44
CA ALA A 17 -0.85 -9.32 -7.75
C ALA A 17 -0.41 -10.78 -7.67
N SER A 18 0.22 -11.19 -6.57
CA SER A 18 0.70 -12.56 -6.37
C SER A 18 -0.31 -13.42 -5.61
N CYS A 19 -0.95 -12.85 -4.59
CA CYS A 19 -1.79 -13.61 -3.65
C CYS A 19 -3.29 -13.43 -3.90
N HIS A 20 -3.71 -12.34 -4.56
CA HIS A 20 -5.11 -11.96 -4.80
C HIS A 20 -5.98 -11.84 -3.54
N GLU A 21 -5.35 -11.64 -2.38
CA GLU A 21 -6.01 -11.52 -1.09
C GLU A 21 -6.71 -10.17 -0.90
N ASP A 22 -7.59 -10.09 0.09
CA ASP A 22 -8.26 -8.84 0.44
C ASP A 22 -7.28 -7.79 1.03
N PHE A 23 -7.81 -6.60 1.33
CA PHE A 23 -7.03 -5.50 1.87
C PHE A 23 -6.37 -5.83 3.21
N GLU A 24 -7.10 -6.46 4.12
CA GLU A 24 -6.63 -6.75 5.48
C GLU A 24 -5.48 -7.75 5.44
N GLU A 25 -5.66 -8.81 4.66
CA GLU A 25 -4.67 -9.85 4.50
C GLU A 25 -3.44 -9.36 3.72
N THR A 26 -3.64 -8.53 2.68
CA THR A 26 -2.53 -7.87 1.98
C THR A 26 -1.71 -6.98 2.91
N VAL A 27 -2.37 -6.16 3.73
CA VAL A 27 -1.69 -5.32 4.72
C VAL A 27 -0.94 -6.17 5.75
N ARG A 28 -1.55 -7.26 6.23
CA ARG A 28 -0.93 -8.19 7.19
C ARG A 28 0.35 -8.81 6.63
N MET A 29 0.32 -9.29 5.39
CA MET A 29 1.48 -9.86 4.71
C MET A 29 2.58 -8.83 4.49
N VAL A 30 2.22 -7.65 3.97
CA VAL A 30 3.17 -6.55 3.71
C VAL A 30 3.82 -6.05 5.00
N GLY A 31 3.03 -5.96 6.09
CA GLY A 31 3.51 -5.61 7.42
C GLY A 31 4.47 -6.65 7.98
N GLY A 32 4.10 -7.93 7.95
CA GLY A 32 4.94 -9.04 8.41
C GLY A 32 6.30 -9.08 7.71
N ALA A 33 6.34 -8.90 6.38
CA ALA A 33 7.58 -8.86 5.61
C ALA A 33 8.49 -7.65 5.96
N ARG A 34 7.95 -6.63 6.63
CA ARG A 34 8.64 -5.37 6.96
C ARG A 34 8.81 -5.14 8.46
N GLY A 35 8.43 -6.12 9.30
CA GLY A 35 8.44 -5.98 10.75
C GLY A 35 7.50 -4.89 11.26
N LEU A 36 6.41 -4.61 10.54
CA LEU A 36 5.40 -3.62 10.89
C LEU A 36 4.09 -4.30 11.29
N THR A 37 3.35 -3.68 12.20
CA THR A 37 1.99 -4.10 12.51
C THR A 37 1.02 -3.65 11.42
N VAL A 38 -0.15 -4.30 11.36
CA VAL A 38 -1.25 -3.93 10.46
C VAL A 38 -1.61 -2.45 10.62
N ASP A 39 -1.76 -1.97 11.85
CA ASP A 39 -2.11 -0.58 12.13
C ASP A 39 -1.04 0.41 11.66
N GLN A 40 0.24 0.06 11.80
CA GLN A 40 1.33 0.90 11.30
C GLN A 40 1.27 1.02 9.78
N VAL A 41 1.05 -0.08 9.07
CA VAL A 41 0.95 -0.07 7.61
C VAL A 41 -0.28 0.74 7.18
N LYS A 42 -1.46 0.55 7.80
CA LYS A 42 -2.65 1.34 7.48
C LYS A 42 -2.44 2.84 7.68
N ARG A 43 -1.84 3.25 8.80
CA ARG A 43 -1.51 4.67 9.06
C ARG A 43 -0.53 5.23 8.04
N MET A 44 0.50 4.47 7.67
CA MET A 44 1.44 4.88 6.62
C MET A 44 0.73 5.04 5.28
N LEU A 45 -0.15 4.12 4.93
CA LEU A 45 -0.91 4.18 3.68
C LEU A 45 -1.87 5.38 3.65
N GLU A 46 -2.54 5.67 4.77
CA GLU A 46 -3.39 6.85 4.93
C GLU A 46 -2.60 8.16 4.79
N ASP A 47 -1.43 8.23 5.44
CA ASP A 47 -0.53 9.38 5.36
C ASP A 47 0.00 9.59 3.93
N ILE A 48 0.38 8.51 3.24
CA ILE A 48 0.80 8.55 1.83
C ILE A 48 -0.35 9.07 0.95
N ARG A 49 -1.58 8.57 1.14
CA ARG A 49 -2.76 9.07 0.41
C ARG A 49 -2.99 10.56 0.68
N GLY A 50 -2.91 10.99 1.94
CA GLY A 50 -3.10 12.39 2.32
C GLY A 50 -2.07 13.32 1.68
N LYS A 51 -0.80 12.91 1.63
CA LYS A 51 0.30 13.69 1.07
C LYS A 51 0.33 13.72 -0.46
N TYR A 52 0.01 12.59 -1.11
CA TYR A 52 0.29 12.37 -2.52
C TYR A 52 -0.92 11.93 -3.34
N GLY A 53 -2.14 12.00 -2.79
CA GLY A 53 -3.35 11.48 -3.43
C GLY A 53 -3.59 11.98 -4.87
N THR A 54 -3.10 13.17 -5.25
CA THR A 54 -3.22 13.71 -6.61
C THR A 54 -1.92 13.59 -7.43
N ASP A 55 -0.86 13.03 -6.85
CA ASP A 55 0.43 12.84 -7.52
C ASP A 55 0.36 11.70 -8.54
N ALA A 56 0.98 11.91 -9.71
CA ALA A 56 0.91 10.96 -10.82
C ALA A 56 1.59 9.62 -10.50
N ASP A 57 2.68 9.62 -9.73
CA ASP A 57 3.40 8.41 -9.34
C ASP A 57 2.58 7.62 -8.31
N TYR A 58 1.93 8.32 -7.37
CA TYR A 58 0.99 7.69 -6.45
C TYR A 58 -0.19 7.06 -7.21
N GLN A 59 -0.82 7.78 -8.13
CA GLN A 59 -1.96 7.28 -8.92
C GLN A 59 -1.57 6.05 -9.74
N LYS A 60 -0.37 6.05 -10.33
CA LYS A 60 0.17 4.89 -11.05
C LYS A 60 0.31 3.66 -10.15
N LEU A 61 0.82 3.83 -8.93
CA LEU A 61 0.98 2.72 -7.98
C LEU A 61 -0.36 2.26 -7.40
N ARG A 62 -1.22 3.20 -7.02
CA ARG A 62 -2.58 2.94 -6.52
C ARG A 62 -3.43 2.19 -7.55
N GLY A 63 -3.27 2.50 -8.84
CA GLY A 63 -3.97 1.82 -9.94
C GLY A 63 -3.63 0.34 -10.11
N ARG A 64 -2.57 -0.16 -9.45
CA ARG A 64 -2.19 -1.58 -9.44
C ARG A 64 -2.97 -2.39 -8.40
N LEU A 65 -3.72 -1.71 -7.54
CA LEU A 65 -4.50 -2.29 -6.46
C LEU A 65 -6.00 -2.21 -6.80
N PRO A 66 -6.82 -3.10 -6.23
CA PRO A 66 -8.28 -3.03 -6.37
C PRO A 66 -8.84 -1.66 -5.99
N LYS A 67 -9.92 -1.24 -6.65
CA LYS A 67 -10.53 0.09 -6.41
C LYS A 67 -11.22 0.18 -5.04
N ASP A 68 -11.62 -0.94 -4.48
CA ASP A 68 -12.26 -1.09 -3.17
C ASP A 68 -11.25 -1.10 -2.00
N PHE A 69 -9.95 -1.24 -2.26
CA PHE A 69 -8.94 -1.00 -1.23
C PHE A 69 -9.05 0.45 -0.74
N PRO A 70 -9.14 0.70 0.58
CA PRO A 70 -9.41 2.03 1.16
C PRO A 70 -8.16 2.92 1.16
N LEU A 71 -7.56 3.09 -0.03
CA LEU A 71 -6.25 3.69 -0.29
C LEU A 71 -6.30 4.87 -1.22
#